data_AF-A0A7J4CQ21-F1
#
_entry.id   AF-A0A7J4CQ21-F1
#
_cell.length_a   1.000
_cell.length_b   1.000
_cell.length_c   1.000
_cell.angle_alpha   90.00
_cell.angle_beta   90.00
_cell.angle_gamma   90.00
#
_symmetry.space_group_name_H-M   'P 1'
#
loop_
_entity.id
_entity.type
_entity.pdbx_description
1 polymer ?
#
loop_
_entity_poly.entity_id
_entity_poly.type
_entity_poly.pdbx_seq_one_letter_code
_entity_poly.pdbx_strand_id
1 'polypeptide(L)' 'MDKYLLVVMGFLIVGIPIAFITPTTGELREEPFILLFYVSIGGIIVIIVYSSYKQKKITEKANRERRRRKK' A
#
# COMPACT_ATOMS: atom_id res chain seq x y z
N MET A 1 -8.03 -5.25 -3.40
CA MET A 1 -7.73 -4.51 -2.15
C MET A 1 -8.97 -3.74 -1.73
N ASP A 2 -9.09 -3.43 -0.44
CA ASP A 2 -10.16 -2.57 0.03
C ASP A 2 -10.01 -1.15 -0.57
N LYS A 3 -11.12 -0.50 -0.92
CA LYS A 3 -11.09 0.85 -1.54
C LYS A 3 -10.35 1.86 -0.66
N TYR A 4 -10.46 1.75 0.66
CA TYR A 4 -9.77 2.63 1.60
C TYR A 4 -8.25 2.36 1.60
N LEU A 5 -7.85 1.08 1.57
CA LEU A 5 -6.42 0.73 1.46
C LEU A 5 -5.80 1.23 0.15
N LEU A 6 -6.57 1.24 -0.94
CA LEU A 6 -6.10 1.73 -2.24
C LEU A 6 -5.85 3.24 -2.19
N VAL A 7 -6.77 4.00 -1.59
CA VAL A 7 -6.60 5.45 -1.36
C VAL A 7 -5.38 5.73 -0.50
N VAL A 8 -5.20 5.03 0.62
CA VAL A 8 -4.02 5.18 1.48
C VAL A 8 -2.74 4.85 0.73
N MET A 9 -2.73 3.78 -0.07
CA MET A 9 -1.58 3.41 -0.89
C MET A 9 -1.25 4.51 -1.92
N GLY A 10 -2.26 5.14 -2.53
CA GLY A 10 -2.07 6.28 -3.42
C GLY A 10 -1.37 7.45 -2.74
N PHE A 11 -1.79 7.80 -1.51
CA PHE A 11 -1.12 8.85 -0.74
C PHE A 11 0.34 8.52 -0.42
N LEU A 12 0.64 7.26 -0.07
CA LEU A 12 2.00 6.84 0.23
C LEU A 12 2.89 6.88 -1.03
N ILE A 13 2.36 6.50 -2.19
CA ILE A 13 3.09 6.58 -3.46
C ILE A 13 3.40 8.04 -3.83
N VAL A 14 2.45 8.95 -3.65
CA VAL A 14 2.62 10.39 -3.90
C VAL A 14 3.50 11.06 -2.83
N GLY A 15 3.51 10.54 -1.61
CA GLY A 15 4.38 11.00 -0.52
C GLY A 15 5.87 10.85 -0.82
N ILE A 16 6.25 9.83 -1.59
CA ILE A 16 7.65 9.59 -2.00
C ILE A 16 8.22 10.76 -2.80
N PRO A 17 7.65 11.17 -3.97
CA PRO A 17 8.17 12.30 -4.72
C PRO A 17 8.05 13.62 -3.94
N ILE A 18 6.99 13.81 -3.13
CA ILE A 18 6.83 15.00 -2.28
C ILE A 18 7.97 15.13 -1.25
N ALA A 19 8.55 14.00 -0.81
CA ALA A 19 9.69 14.01 0.09
C ALA A 19 10.95 14.62 -0.55
N PHE A 20 11.09 14.56 -1.88
CA PHE A 20 12.25 15.08 -2.62
C PHE A 20 11.95 16.37 -3.38
N ILE A 21 10.70 16.59 -3.78
CA ILE A 21 10.29 17.71 -4.63
C ILE A 21 9.40 18.65 -3.81
N THR A 22 9.68 19.95 -3.90
CA THR A 22 8.85 20.98 -3.30
C THR A 22 7.55 21.11 -4.08
N PRO A 23 6.36 20.88 -3.49
CA PRO A 23 5.10 20.89 -4.23
C PRO A 23 4.73 22.24 -4.83
N THR A 24 5.22 23.32 -4.23
CA THR A 24 4.90 24.71 -4.62
C THR A 24 5.77 25.22 -5.75
N THR A 25 7.02 24.75 -5.88
CA THR A 25 7.98 25.23 -6.89
C THR A 25 8.36 24.15 -7.91
N GLY A 26 8.14 22.87 -7.60
CA GLY A 26 8.57 21.75 -8.44
C GLY A 26 10.08 21.49 -8.41
N GLU A 27 10.83 22.25 -7.60
CA GLU A 27 12.28 22.08 -7.46
C GLU A 27 12.63 20.96 -6.49
N LEU A 28 13.81 20.37 -6.68
CA LEU A 28 14.38 19.44 -5.71
C LEU A 28 14.64 20.18 -4.40
N ARG A 29 14.24 19.56 -3.29
CA ARG A 29 14.55 20.05 -1.95
C ARG A 29 16.04 19.90 -1.68
N GLU A 30 16.65 20.92 -1.10
CA GLU A 30 18.02 20.84 -0.60
C GLU A 30 18.15 19.77 0.49
N GLU A 31 17.17 19.68 1.38
CA GLU A 31 17.06 18.63 2.39
C GLU A 31 15.77 17.83 2.19
N PRO A 32 15.85 16.55 1.78
CA PRO A 32 14.69 15.70 1.63
C PRO A 32 13.99 15.44 2.95
N PHE A 33 12.67 15.26 2.91
CA PHE A 33 11.92 14.78 4.08
C PHE A 33 12.10 13.26 4.25
N ILE A 34 13.24 12.90 4.82
CA ILE A 34 13.67 11.51 5.06
C ILE A 34 12.61 10.73 5.87
N LEU A 35 11.98 11.37 6.87
CA LEU A 35 10.93 10.75 7.66
C LEU A 35 9.70 10.41 6.79
N LEU A 36 9.24 11.34 5.96
CA LEU A 36 8.11 11.12 5.05
C LEU A 36 8.42 9.99 4.05
N PHE A 37 9.65 9.94 3.56
CA PHE A 37 10.11 8.88 2.66
C PHE A 37 10.04 7.50 3.32
N TYR A 38 10.65 7.33 4.50
CA TYR A 38 10.65 6.04 5.18
C TYR A 38 9.25 5.61 5.66
N VAL A 39 8.42 6.55 6.12
CA VAL A 39 7.03 6.28 6.48
C VAL A 39 6.24 5.84 5.26
N SER A 40 6.46 6.47 4.10
CA SER A 40 5.77 6.11 2.86
C SER A 40 6.10 4.69 2.41
N ILE A 41 7.40 4.34 2.41
CA ILE A 41 7.86 2.99 2.09
C ILE A 41 7.33 1.96 3.11
N GLY A 42 7.49 2.24 4.40
CA GLY A 42 7.01 1.36 5.47
C GLY A 42 5.51 1.12 5.38
N GLY A 43 4.71 2.16 5.12
CA GLY A 43 3.27 2.06 4.94
C GLY A 43 2.89 1.16 3.76
N ILE A 44 3.59 1.29 2.61
CA ILE A 44 3.36 0.44 1.44
C ILE A 44 3.64 -1.02 1.77
N ILE A 45 4.74 -1.31 2.47
CA ILE A 45 5.10 -2.67 2.89
C ILE A 45 4.00 -3.28 3.77
N VAL A 46 3.53 -2.53 4.78
CA VAL A 46 2.45 -3.00 5.67
C VAL A 46 1.17 -3.29 4.89
N ILE A 47 0.79 -2.41 3.95
CA ILE A 47 -0.39 -2.58 3.11
C ILE A 47 -0.29 -3.83 2.24
N ILE A 48 0.87 -4.06 1.61
CA ILE A 48 1.11 -5.25 0.77
C ILE A 48 0.99 -6.50 1.63
N VAL A 49 1.70 -6.55 2.75
CA VAL A 49 1.69 -7.70 3.67
C VAL A 49 0.28 -7.99 4.14
N TYR A 50 -0.45 -7.00 4.66
CA TYR A 50 -1.83 -7.15 5.10
C TYR A 50 -2.75 -7.65 3.99
N SER A 51 -2.61 -7.10 2.78
CA SER A 51 -3.39 -7.51 1.62
C SER A 51 -3.09 -8.95 1.20
N SER A 52 -1.82 -9.37 1.23
CA SER A 52 -1.42 -10.76 0.98
C SER A 52 -2.03 -11.72 2.00
N TYR A 53 -2.02 -11.37 3.29
CA TYR A 53 -2.67 -12.19 4.34
C TYR A 53 -4.18 -12.31 4.12
N LYS A 54 -4.87 -11.20 3.80
CA LYS A 54 -6.31 -11.20 3.53
C LYS A 54 -6.65 -12.06 2.30
N GLN A 55 -5.86 -11.95 1.23
CA GLN A 55 -6.08 -12.69 -0.01
C GLN A 55 -5.89 -14.19 0.17
N LYS A 56 -4.87 -14.63 0.94
CA LYS A 56 -4.70 -16.04 1.29
C LYS A 56 -5.95 -16.64 1.94
N LYS A 57 -6.52 -15.96 2.94
CA LYS A 57 -7.75 -16.40 3.62
C LYS A 57 -8.96 -16.49 2.69
N ILE A 58 -9.09 -15.55 1.73
CA ILE A 58 -10.19 -15.55 0.75
C ILE A 58 -10.06 -16.77 -0.18
N THR A 59 -8.86 -17.05 -0.70
CA THR A 59 -8.60 -18.19 -1.56
C THR A 59 -8.87 -19.52 -0.85
N GLU A 60 -8.47 -19.63 0.42
CA GLU A 60 -8.77 -20.82 1.23
C GLU A 60 -10.27 -21.06 1.41
N LYS A 61 -11.04 -20.00 1.73
CA LYS A 61 -12.50 -20.09 1.86
C LYS A 61 -13.16 -20.52 0.54
N ALA A 62 -12.78 -19.91 -0.57
CA ALA A 62 -13.30 -20.25 -1.89
C ALA A 62 -13.01 -21.72 -2.26
N ASN A 63 -11.80 -22.22 -1.96
CA ASN A 63 -11.45 -23.62 -2.20
C ASN A 63 -12.22 -24.60 -1.30
N ARG A 64 -12.47 -24.27 -0.03
CA ARG A 64 -13.31 -25.08 0.87
C ARG A 64 -14.75 -25.15 0.38
N GLU A 65 -15.31 -24.03 -0.07
CA GLU A 65 -16.68 -23.99 -0.60
C GLU A 65 -16.82 -24.82 -1.89
N ARG A 66 -15.84 -24.73 -2.79
CA ARG A 66 -15.77 -25.58 -3.99
C ARG A 66 -15.70 -27.07 -3.65
N ARG A 67 -14.97 -27.47 -2.61
CA ARG A 67 -14.91 -28.87 -2.15
C ARG A 67 -16.23 -29.34 -1.54
N ARG A 68 -16.96 -28.47 -0.83
CA ARG A 68 -18.29 -28.78 -0.28
C ARG A 68 -19.36 -28.95 -1.35
N ARG A 69 -19.35 -28.12 -2.40
CA ARG A 69 -20.31 -28.24 -3.52
C ARG A 69 -20.07 -29.45 -4.42
N LYS A 70 -18.88 -30.06 -4.35
CA LYS A 70 -18.51 -31.27 -5.10
C LYS A 70 -18.82 -32.58 -4.35
N LYS A 71 -19.24 -32.50 -3.09
CA LYS A 71 -19.57 -33.65 -2.24
C LYS A 71 -21.07 -33.67 -2.02
#